data_AF-A0A4Q3A887-F1
#
_entry.id   AF-A0A4Q3A887-F1
#
_cell.length_a   1.000
_cell.length_b   1.000
_cell.length_c   1.000
_cell.angle_alpha   90.00
_cell.angle_beta   90.00
_cell.angle_gamma   90.00
#
_symmetry.space_group_name_H-M   'P 1'
#
loop_
_entity.id
_entity.type
_entity.pdbx_description
1 polymer ?
#
loop_
_entity_poly.entity_id
_entity_poly.type
_entity_poly.pdbx_seq_one_letter_code
_entity_poly.pdbx_strand_id
1 'polypeptide(L)'
;MKPSPANRFRIKALALSACLIAIATTLSYHFLKSPADGDKKDAQLSKTAKPMPGKQTGAVRSIEEWRELITNTETSGLRSLIEEAMRISDPSMRNELITSITERWLREDISGFNKYWFALEVDGADDKLSMVALALQAALANLTPELAASDEIYVVVQRLISHLAGTDPEKALAWAKKWLLDDAQESALVSIARGMSRTDIDSALAIIEDIKSPLRSRRGRFPARRLAATSSPRREPF
;
A
#
# COMPACT_ATOMS: atom_id res chain seq x y z
N MET A 1 11.89 63.04 4.27
CA MET A 1 11.24 61.74 3.97
C MET A 1 12.31 60.66 3.85
N LYS A 2 12.12 59.48 4.46
CA LYS A 2 13.03 58.32 4.33
C LYS A 2 12.42 57.33 3.30
N PRO A 3 13.18 56.78 2.34
CA PRO A 3 12.65 55.76 1.43
C PRO A 3 12.49 54.40 2.14
N SER A 4 11.43 53.67 1.77
CA SER A 4 11.06 52.38 2.35
C SER A 4 11.82 51.20 1.69
N PRO A 5 12.31 50.20 2.46
CA PRO A 5 12.99 49.02 1.90
C PRO A 5 11.99 47.93 1.49
N ALA A 6 11.35 48.09 0.34
CA ALA A 6 10.53 47.05 -0.29
C ALA A 6 11.26 46.36 -1.46
N ASN A 7 10.95 45.07 -1.67
CA ASN A 7 11.28 44.26 -2.85
C ASN A 7 12.76 44.14 -3.27
N ARG A 8 13.48 43.19 -2.64
CA ARG A 8 14.69 42.56 -3.21
C ARG A 8 14.73 41.04 -3.06
N PHE A 9 13.70 40.34 -3.57
CA PHE A 9 13.83 38.93 -3.95
C PHE A 9 13.57 38.78 -5.44
N ARG A 10 14.64 38.94 -6.23
CA ARG A 10 14.64 38.66 -7.67
C ARG A 10 14.72 37.16 -7.90
N ILE A 11 13.78 36.66 -8.69
CA ILE A 11 13.79 35.35 -9.34
C ILE A 11 15.16 35.12 -10.01
N LYS A 12 15.84 34.02 -9.69
CA LYS A 12 16.94 33.48 -10.50
C LYS A 12 16.40 32.32 -11.31
N ALA A 13 16.35 32.50 -12.62
CA ALA A 13 15.89 31.47 -13.55
C ALA A 13 17.00 30.45 -13.86
N LEU A 14 16.56 29.21 -14.06
CA LEU A 14 17.03 28.23 -15.05
C LEU A 14 18.52 28.21 -15.44
N ALA A 15 19.19 27.11 -15.09
CA ALA A 15 20.26 26.54 -15.92
C ALA A 15 20.32 25.01 -15.78
N LEU A 16 19.96 24.32 -16.88
CA LEU A 16 20.56 23.08 -17.39
C LEU A 16 20.87 21.92 -16.42
N SER A 17 20.07 20.86 -16.51
CA SER A 17 20.62 19.51 -16.69
C SER A 17 19.65 18.65 -17.51
N ALA A 18 19.85 18.65 -18.82
CA ALA A 18 19.24 17.67 -19.71
C ALA A 18 20.19 16.46 -19.77
N CYS A 19 19.80 15.34 -19.13
CA CYS A 19 20.50 14.08 -19.31
C CYS A 19 19.82 13.29 -20.43
N LEU A 20 20.62 12.82 -21.40
CA LEU A 20 20.16 12.23 -22.65
C LEU A 20 19.54 10.84 -22.48
N ILE A 21 18.54 10.56 -23.31
CA ILE A 21 17.92 9.25 -23.52
C ILE A 21 18.76 8.45 -24.52
N ALA A 22 19.18 7.23 -24.12
CA ALA A 22 19.63 6.06 -24.92
C ALA A 22 20.40 5.13 -23.95
N ILE A 23 20.40 3.78 -23.95
CA ILE A 23 19.81 2.68 -24.75
C ILE A 23 19.30 1.67 -23.65
N ALA A 24 18.41 0.67 -23.81
CA ALA A 24 18.15 -0.18 -24.97
C ALA A 24 16.76 -0.86 -25.01
N THR A 25 16.56 -1.49 -26.16
CA THR A 25 15.55 -2.44 -26.65
C THR A 25 15.17 -3.64 -25.76
N THR A 26 13.84 -3.84 -25.61
CA THR A 26 13.11 -5.12 -25.71
C THR A 26 13.82 -6.44 -25.31
N LEU A 27 13.42 -7.03 -24.16
CA LEU A 27 13.41 -8.49 -24.03
C LEU A 27 12.00 -9.03 -24.31
N SER A 28 11.79 -9.45 -25.55
CA SER A 28 10.64 -10.26 -25.95
C SER A 28 10.81 -11.68 -25.40
N TYR A 29 10.22 -11.99 -24.25
CA TYR A 29 10.12 -13.37 -23.76
C TYR A 29 9.06 -14.19 -24.53
N HIS A 30 9.30 -14.37 -25.84
CA HIS A 30 8.70 -15.45 -26.62
C HIS A 30 9.37 -16.77 -26.23
N PHE A 31 8.96 -17.35 -25.10
CA PHE A 31 9.49 -18.63 -24.66
C PHE A 31 8.83 -19.79 -25.43
N LEU A 32 9.55 -20.25 -26.46
CA LEU A 32 9.48 -21.59 -27.06
C LEU A 32 8.08 -22.17 -27.37
N LYS A 33 7.51 -21.73 -28.50
CA LYS A 33 6.59 -22.57 -29.27
C LYS A 33 7.42 -23.50 -30.16
N SER A 34 7.51 -24.78 -29.81
CA SER A 34 8.21 -25.81 -30.60
C SER A 34 7.25 -26.50 -31.59
N PRO A 35 7.57 -26.58 -32.90
CA PRO A 35 6.78 -27.34 -33.87
C PRO A 35 7.57 -28.51 -34.48
N ALA A 36 7.16 -29.74 -34.15
CA ALA A 36 7.34 -30.98 -34.93
C ALA A 36 6.39 -32.02 -34.28
N ASP A 37 5.19 -32.26 -34.82
CA ASP A 37 4.91 -33.24 -35.88
C ASP A 37 5.56 -34.61 -35.67
N GLY A 38 4.72 -35.63 -35.42
CA GLY A 38 5.16 -36.95 -34.93
C GLY A 38 4.04 -38.00 -34.77
N ASP A 39 3.14 -38.04 -35.76
CA ASP A 39 2.29 -39.18 -36.20
C ASP A 39 1.48 -40.06 -35.19
N LYS A 40 0.15 -40.05 -35.41
CA LYS A 40 -0.87 -41.10 -35.22
C LYS A 40 -0.67 -42.23 -34.19
N LYS A 41 -1.73 -42.44 -33.39
CA LYS A 41 -2.48 -43.72 -33.41
C LYS A 41 -3.93 -43.55 -32.96
N ASP A 42 -4.84 -44.13 -33.74
CA ASP A 42 -6.27 -44.16 -33.47
C ASP A 42 -6.60 -45.07 -32.27
N ALA A 43 -7.40 -44.57 -31.34
CA ALA A 43 -8.01 -45.36 -30.26
C ALA A 43 -9.40 -44.80 -29.93
N GLN A 44 -10.35 -45.09 -30.83
CA GLN A 44 -11.77 -44.80 -30.63
C GLN A 44 -12.31 -45.64 -29.46
N LEU A 45 -12.58 -45.02 -28.31
CA LEU A 45 -13.27 -45.70 -27.21
C LEU A 45 -14.19 -44.76 -26.43
N SER A 46 -15.47 -44.92 -26.72
CA SER A 46 -16.61 -44.20 -26.16
C SER A 46 -16.60 -44.18 -24.63
N LYS A 47 -16.61 -42.99 -24.03
CA LYS A 47 -16.99 -42.81 -22.62
C LYS A 47 -17.91 -41.60 -22.46
N THR A 48 -19.19 -41.93 -22.32
CA THR A 48 -20.25 -41.20 -21.62
C THR A 48 -20.00 -39.69 -21.45
N ALA A 49 -20.52 -38.89 -22.37
CA ALA A 49 -20.57 -37.44 -22.22
C ALA A 49 -21.39 -37.08 -20.98
N LYS A 50 -20.71 -36.79 -19.87
CA LYS A 50 -21.30 -36.13 -18.70
C LYS A 50 -21.87 -34.80 -19.20
N PRO A 51 -23.12 -34.44 -18.89
CA PRO A 51 -23.72 -33.22 -19.43
C PRO A 51 -22.83 -32.03 -19.07
N MET A 52 -22.37 -31.30 -20.10
CA MET A 52 -21.63 -30.07 -19.85
C MET A 52 -22.53 -29.13 -19.05
N PRO A 53 -22.03 -28.50 -17.97
CA PRO A 53 -22.80 -27.53 -17.22
C PRO A 53 -23.24 -26.43 -18.19
N GLY A 54 -24.56 -26.26 -18.30
CA GLY A 54 -25.16 -25.31 -19.22
C GLY A 54 -24.58 -23.92 -18.99
N LYS A 55 -24.34 -23.19 -20.09
CA LYS A 55 -23.86 -21.81 -20.10
C LYS A 55 -24.83 -20.96 -19.26
N GLN A 56 -24.52 -20.73 -17.99
CA GLN A 56 -25.43 -20.12 -17.01
C GLN A 56 -25.78 -18.70 -17.46
N THR A 57 -26.99 -18.54 -17.97
CA THR A 57 -27.54 -17.26 -18.39
C THR A 57 -27.93 -16.43 -17.18
N GLY A 58 -26.97 -15.67 -16.65
CA GLY A 58 -27.21 -14.41 -15.94
C GLY A 58 -28.10 -14.45 -14.69
N ALA A 59 -28.30 -15.59 -14.05
CA ALA A 59 -28.92 -15.63 -12.74
C ALA A 59 -28.01 -14.90 -11.74
N VAL A 60 -28.50 -13.79 -11.19
CA VAL A 60 -27.80 -13.07 -10.12
C VAL A 60 -27.82 -13.97 -8.88
N ARG A 61 -26.65 -14.41 -8.42
CA ARG A 61 -26.55 -15.28 -7.24
C ARG A 61 -27.10 -14.59 -6.00
N SER A 62 -27.77 -15.33 -5.12
CA SER A 62 -28.23 -14.79 -3.83
C SER A 62 -27.06 -14.54 -2.87
N ILE A 63 -27.30 -13.77 -1.80
CA ILE A 63 -26.27 -13.52 -0.78
C ILE A 63 -25.88 -14.82 -0.05
N GLU A 64 -26.81 -15.76 0.11
CA GLU A 64 -26.58 -17.09 0.68
C GLU A 64 -25.70 -17.95 -0.24
N GLU A 65 -25.99 -17.99 -1.54
CA GLU A 65 -25.16 -18.71 -2.53
C GLU A 65 -23.74 -18.14 -2.58
N TRP A 66 -23.59 -16.82 -2.45
CA TRP A 66 -22.28 -16.18 -2.31
C TRP A 66 -21.57 -16.56 -1.02
N ARG A 67 -22.25 -16.61 0.14
CA ARG A 67 -21.66 -17.02 1.42
C ARG A 67 -21.22 -18.48 1.41
N GLU A 68 -22.00 -19.37 0.79
CA GLU A 68 -21.61 -20.76 0.57
C GLU A 68 -20.38 -20.86 -0.35
N LEU A 69 -20.37 -20.11 -1.47
CA LEU A 69 -19.21 -20.04 -2.36
C LEU A 69 -17.96 -19.53 -1.64
N ILE A 70 -18.09 -18.47 -0.83
CA ILE A 70 -17.00 -17.93 -0.01
C ILE A 70 -16.52 -18.97 1.00
N THR A 71 -17.39 -19.78 1.59
CA THR A 71 -16.97 -20.83 2.55
C THR A 71 -16.25 -21.99 1.86
N ASN A 72 -16.76 -22.43 0.70
CA ASN A 72 -16.30 -23.63 0.01
C ASN A 72 -15.09 -23.43 -0.92
N THR A 73 -14.70 -22.18 -1.19
CA THR A 73 -13.56 -21.88 -2.08
C THR A 73 -12.22 -22.03 -1.35
N GLU A 74 -11.19 -22.58 -2.00
CA GLU A 74 -9.84 -22.63 -1.43
C GLU A 74 -9.22 -21.23 -1.31
N THR A 75 -8.24 -21.03 -0.41
CA THR A 75 -7.56 -19.73 -0.22
C THR A 75 -6.97 -19.17 -1.53
N SER A 76 -6.45 -20.06 -2.39
CA SER A 76 -5.95 -19.75 -3.73
C SER A 76 -7.00 -19.11 -4.66
N GLY A 77 -8.29 -19.39 -4.44
CA GLY A 77 -9.42 -18.88 -5.21
C GLY A 77 -9.99 -17.54 -4.71
N LEU A 78 -9.62 -17.07 -3.51
CA LEU A 78 -10.18 -15.84 -2.92
C LEU A 78 -9.91 -14.60 -3.79
N ARG A 79 -8.76 -14.54 -4.48
CA ARG A 79 -8.48 -13.50 -5.48
C ARG A 79 -9.56 -13.43 -6.56
N SER A 80 -9.91 -14.58 -7.13
CA SER A 80 -10.91 -14.67 -8.19
C SER A 80 -12.30 -14.30 -7.69
N LEU A 81 -12.63 -14.63 -6.42
CA LEU A 81 -13.88 -14.21 -5.80
C LEU A 81 -13.97 -12.70 -5.59
N ILE A 82 -12.90 -12.01 -5.15
CA ILE A 82 -12.90 -10.53 -5.06
C ILE A 82 -13.15 -9.92 -6.45
N GLU A 83 -12.44 -10.42 -7.47
CA GLU A 83 -12.58 -9.95 -8.85
C GLU A 83 -13.97 -10.25 -9.46
N GLU A 84 -14.67 -11.30 -9.01
CA GLU A 84 -16.06 -11.57 -9.38
C GLU A 84 -17.04 -10.67 -8.61
N ALA A 85 -16.85 -10.52 -7.29
CA ALA A 85 -17.66 -9.66 -6.43
C ALA A 85 -17.60 -8.18 -6.86
N MET A 86 -16.44 -7.69 -7.30
CA MET A 86 -16.27 -6.34 -7.87
C MET A 86 -17.18 -6.06 -9.09
N ARG A 87 -17.64 -7.09 -9.80
CA ARG A 87 -18.55 -6.95 -10.96
C ARG A 87 -20.03 -6.88 -10.57
N ILE A 88 -20.38 -7.11 -9.31
CA ILE A 88 -21.75 -7.01 -8.82
C ILE A 88 -22.20 -5.54 -8.89
N SER A 89 -23.31 -5.28 -9.58
CA SER A 89 -23.83 -3.93 -9.78
C SER A 89 -24.28 -3.28 -8.48
N ASP A 90 -25.00 -4.02 -7.61
CA ASP A 90 -25.46 -3.53 -6.32
C ASP A 90 -24.28 -3.19 -5.39
N PRO A 91 -24.12 -1.91 -4.98
CA PRO A 91 -23.01 -1.51 -4.12
C PRO A 91 -23.05 -2.15 -2.72
N SER A 92 -24.24 -2.44 -2.18
CA SER A 92 -24.36 -3.00 -0.83
C SER A 92 -23.83 -4.43 -0.79
N MET A 93 -24.37 -5.31 -1.64
CA MET A 93 -23.93 -6.68 -1.81
C MET A 93 -22.45 -6.75 -2.21
N ARG A 94 -22.00 -5.91 -3.15
CA ARG A 94 -20.58 -5.85 -3.56
C ARG A 94 -19.66 -5.58 -2.36
N ASN A 95 -19.97 -4.57 -1.56
CA ASN A 95 -19.13 -4.18 -0.42
C ASN A 95 -19.16 -5.22 0.71
N GLU A 96 -20.33 -5.79 1.02
CA GLU A 96 -20.47 -6.88 2.00
C GLU A 96 -19.59 -8.08 1.60
N LEU A 97 -19.64 -8.49 0.34
CA LEU A 97 -18.91 -9.65 -0.15
C LEU A 97 -17.40 -9.42 -0.21
N ILE A 98 -16.92 -8.28 -0.72
CA ILE A 98 -15.48 -7.99 -0.73
C ILE A 98 -14.95 -7.91 0.71
N THR A 99 -15.72 -7.36 1.66
CA THR A 99 -15.37 -7.35 3.08
C THR A 99 -15.29 -8.77 3.65
N SER A 100 -16.31 -9.60 3.45
CA SER A 100 -16.35 -10.99 3.94
C SER A 100 -15.21 -11.85 3.36
N ILE A 101 -14.91 -11.70 2.07
CA ILE A 101 -13.78 -12.37 1.43
C ILE A 101 -12.46 -11.88 2.03
N THR A 102 -12.32 -10.57 2.25
CA THR A 102 -11.10 -9.97 2.83
C THR A 102 -10.88 -10.44 4.28
N GLU A 103 -11.92 -10.46 5.12
CA GLU A 103 -11.88 -11.01 6.48
C GLU A 103 -11.46 -12.47 6.53
N ARG A 104 -11.96 -13.30 5.59
CA ARG A 104 -11.52 -14.68 5.46
C ARG A 104 -10.06 -14.76 5.00
N TRP A 105 -9.68 -13.98 4.00
CA TRP A 105 -8.32 -14.00 3.45
C TRP A 105 -7.27 -13.56 4.49
N LEU A 106 -7.58 -12.55 5.32
CA LEU A 106 -6.72 -12.11 6.43
C LEU A 106 -6.60 -13.15 7.56
N ARG A 107 -7.55 -14.07 7.71
CA ARG A 107 -7.46 -15.16 8.70
C ARG A 107 -6.73 -16.39 8.19
N GLU A 108 -6.80 -16.67 6.88
CA GLU A 108 -6.30 -17.92 6.29
C GLU A 108 -5.02 -17.77 5.46
N ASP A 109 -4.78 -16.61 4.81
CA ASP A 109 -3.62 -16.36 3.95
C ASP A 109 -3.31 -14.85 3.78
N ILE A 110 -2.81 -14.20 4.84
CA ILE A 110 -2.37 -12.79 4.77
C ILE A 110 -1.28 -12.58 3.70
N SER A 111 -0.45 -13.59 3.44
CA SER A 111 0.61 -13.53 2.42
C SER A 111 0.03 -13.38 1.01
N GLY A 112 -0.99 -14.17 0.67
CA GLY A 112 -1.73 -14.06 -0.58
C GLY A 112 -2.45 -12.73 -0.73
N PHE A 113 -3.10 -12.24 0.35
CA PHE A 113 -3.73 -10.93 0.34
C PHE A 113 -2.71 -9.81 0.07
N ASN A 114 -1.55 -9.84 0.76
CA ASN A 114 -0.47 -8.87 0.55
C ASN A 114 0.13 -8.93 -0.87
N LYS A 115 0.20 -10.11 -1.49
CA LYS A 115 0.62 -10.27 -2.89
C LYS A 115 -0.42 -9.70 -3.86
N TYR A 116 -1.71 -9.88 -3.57
CA TYR A 116 -2.79 -9.32 -4.38
C TYR A 116 -2.85 -7.80 -4.30
N TRP A 117 -2.78 -7.23 -3.09
CA TRP A 117 -2.71 -5.77 -2.89
C TRP A 117 -1.54 -5.16 -3.66
N PHE A 118 -0.35 -5.74 -3.55
CA PHE A 118 0.84 -5.27 -4.26
C PHE A 118 0.68 -5.36 -5.79
N ALA A 119 -0.01 -6.37 -6.31
CA ALA A 119 -0.33 -6.45 -7.73
C ALA A 119 -1.24 -5.29 -8.17
N LEU A 120 -2.27 -4.93 -7.38
CA LEU A 120 -3.12 -3.78 -7.68
C LEU A 120 -2.35 -2.45 -7.69
N GLU A 121 -1.39 -2.26 -6.78
CA GLU A 121 -0.50 -1.10 -6.73
C GLU A 121 0.41 -1.02 -7.98
N VAL A 122 1.01 -2.15 -8.39
CA VAL A 122 1.90 -2.22 -9.56
C VAL A 122 1.14 -2.08 -10.89
N ASP A 123 -0.06 -2.65 -10.98
CA ASP A 123 -0.92 -2.58 -12.16
C ASP A 123 -1.58 -1.19 -12.34
N GLY A 124 -1.44 -0.28 -11.35
CA GLY A 124 -2.10 1.03 -11.36
C GLY A 124 -3.62 0.96 -11.27
N ALA A 125 -4.15 -0.08 -10.61
CA ALA A 125 -5.58 -0.40 -10.56
C ALA A 125 -6.31 0.39 -9.46
N ASP A 126 -6.17 1.72 -9.45
CA ASP A 126 -6.60 2.62 -8.37
C ASP A 126 -8.06 2.44 -7.93
N ASP A 127 -8.99 2.22 -8.87
CA ASP A 127 -10.40 1.94 -8.56
C ASP A 127 -10.58 0.66 -7.73
N LYS A 128 -9.89 -0.42 -8.11
CA LYS A 128 -9.92 -1.69 -7.38
C LYS A 128 -9.22 -1.57 -6.04
N LEU A 129 -8.06 -0.91 -6.02
CA LEU A 129 -7.29 -0.67 -4.80
C LEU A 129 -8.14 0.09 -3.77
N SER A 130 -8.90 1.09 -4.23
CA SER A 130 -9.84 1.86 -3.39
C SER A 130 -10.98 0.99 -2.82
N MET A 131 -11.55 0.07 -3.61
CA MET A 131 -12.56 -0.88 -3.12
C MET A 131 -11.99 -1.86 -2.10
N VAL A 132 -10.79 -2.41 -2.34
CA VAL A 132 -10.11 -3.31 -1.41
C VAL A 132 -9.67 -2.56 -0.15
N ALA A 133 -9.24 -1.31 -0.24
CA ALA A 133 -8.91 -0.45 0.90
C ALA A 133 -10.12 -0.18 1.80
N LEU A 134 -11.31 -0.01 1.23
CA LEU A 134 -12.55 0.12 2.01
C LEU A 134 -12.94 -1.19 2.71
N ALA A 135 -12.90 -2.31 1.98
CA ALA A 135 -13.18 -3.64 2.54
C ALA A 135 -12.18 -4.03 3.64
N LEU A 136 -10.90 -3.69 3.46
CA LEU A 136 -9.84 -3.92 4.43
C LEU A 136 -10.05 -3.11 5.72
N GLN A 137 -10.48 -1.84 5.62
CA GLN A 137 -10.82 -1.03 6.80
C GLN A 137 -11.94 -1.64 7.63
N ALA A 138 -12.97 -2.19 6.97
CA ALA A 138 -14.06 -2.90 7.64
C ALA A 138 -13.56 -4.23 8.27
N ALA A 139 -12.82 -5.03 7.50
CA ALA A 139 -12.29 -6.31 7.95
C ALA A 139 -11.36 -6.19 9.18
N LEU A 140 -10.49 -5.17 9.19
CA LEU A 140 -9.58 -4.88 10.31
C LEU A 140 -10.32 -4.49 11.60
N ALA A 141 -11.57 -4.03 11.53
CA ALA A 141 -12.38 -3.76 12.72
C ALA A 141 -12.93 -5.04 13.38
N ASN A 142 -12.96 -6.16 12.65
CA ASN A 142 -13.56 -7.43 13.06
C ASN A 142 -12.53 -8.54 13.37
N LEU A 143 -11.22 -8.24 13.34
CA LEU A 143 -10.18 -9.21 13.69
C LEU A 143 -10.14 -9.50 15.19
N THR A 144 -9.67 -10.70 15.55
CA THR A 144 -9.39 -11.03 16.95
C THR A 144 -8.13 -10.30 17.44
N PRO A 145 -7.99 -10.02 18.76
CA PRO A 145 -6.83 -9.30 19.29
C PRO A 145 -5.47 -9.95 18.97
N GLU A 146 -5.43 -11.28 18.91
CA GLU A 146 -4.22 -12.06 18.62
C GLU A 146 -3.75 -11.84 17.18
N LEU A 147 -4.69 -11.85 16.23
CA LEU A 147 -4.39 -11.63 14.82
C LEU A 147 -4.09 -10.15 14.54
N ALA A 148 -4.80 -9.23 15.21
CA ALA A 148 -4.53 -7.80 15.13
C ALA A 148 -3.11 -7.42 15.62
N ALA A 149 -2.50 -8.26 16.46
CA ALA A 149 -1.13 -8.08 16.96
C ALA A 149 -0.04 -8.76 16.09
N SER A 150 -0.38 -9.36 14.94
CA SER A 150 0.60 -10.04 14.07
C SER A 150 1.41 -9.07 13.20
N ASP A 151 2.67 -9.41 12.94
CA ASP A 151 3.58 -8.65 12.08
C ASP A 151 3.04 -8.55 10.63
N GLU A 152 2.32 -9.57 10.14
CA GLU A 152 1.72 -9.56 8.81
C GLU A 152 0.54 -8.59 8.72
N ILE A 153 -0.33 -8.52 9.74
CA ILE A 153 -1.40 -7.51 9.80
C ILE A 153 -0.80 -6.11 9.91
N TYR A 154 0.29 -5.94 10.66
CA TYR A 154 1.01 -4.68 10.76
C TYR A 154 1.50 -4.18 9.38
N VAL A 155 2.07 -5.06 8.55
CA VAL A 155 2.46 -4.73 7.15
C VAL A 155 1.25 -4.35 6.29
N VAL A 156 0.12 -5.06 6.42
CA VAL A 156 -1.14 -4.73 5.73
C VAL A 156 -1.63 -3.33 6.12
N VAL A 157 -1.61 -3.01 7.42
CA VAL A 157 -2.03 -1.71 7.95
C VAL A 157 -1.11 -0.57 7.49
N GLN A 158 0.21 -0.77 7.45
CA GLN A 158 1.15 0.22 6.91
C GLN A 158 0.85 0.56 5.44
N ARG A 159 0.50 -0.44 4.61
CA ARG A 159 0.11 -0.24 3.21
C ARG A 159 -1.23 0.49 3.09
N LEU A 160 -2.23 0.09 3.87
CA LEU A 160 -3.52 0.80 3.94
C LEU A 160 -3.32 2.29 4.30
N ILE A 161 -2.52 2.58 5.32
CA ILE A 161 -2.20 3.96 5.73
C ILE A 161 -1.47 4.72 4.61
N SER A 162 -0.56 4.06 3.89
CA SER A 162 0.17 4.67 2.77
C SER A 162 -0.76 5.02 1.60
N HIS A 163 -1.73 4.16 1.29
CA HIS A 163 -2.78 4.44 0.31
C HIS A 163 -3.70 5.59 0.79
N LEU A 164 -4.23 5.49 2.02
CA LEU A 164 -5.09 6.52 2.60
C LEU A 164 -4.38 7.87 2.70
N ALA A 165 -3.07 7.93 2.97
CA ALA A 165 -2.33 9.19 2.97
C ALA A 165 -2.43 9.94 1.63
N GLY A 166 -2.60 9.23 0.51
CA GLY A 166 -2.78 9.83 -0.81
C GLY A 166 -4.22 10.28 -1.14
N THR A 167 -5.24 9.68 -0.49
CA THR A 167 -6.66 9.82 -0.86
C THR A 167 -7.55 10.41 0.24
N ASP A 168 -7.28 10.08 1.50
CA ASP A 168 -7.97 10.52 2.71
C ASP A 168 -6.96 10.58 3.90
N PRO A 169 -6.17 11.67 3.99
CA PRO A 169 -5.10 11.76 4.98
C PRO A 169 -5.62 11.89 6.43
N GLU A 170 -6.88 12.29 6.63
CA GLU A 170 -7.52 12.31 7.95
C GLU A 170 -7.81 10.90 8.45
N LYS A 171 -8.39 10.03 7.61
CA LYS A 171 -8.51 8.60 7.95
C LYS A 171 -7.15 7.96 8.14
N ALA A 172 -6.17 8.27 7.29
CA ALA A 172 -4.80 7.76 7.43
C ALA A 172 -4.20 8.09 8.81
N LEU A 173 -4.41 9.32 9.30
CA LEU A 173 -4.00 9.77 10.64
C LEU A 173 -4.68 8.97 11.75
N ALA A 174 -6.00 8.73 11.64
CA ALA A 174 -6.74 7.93 12.61
C ALA A 174 -6.25 6.47 12.67
N TRP A 175 -5.99 5.85 11.51
CA TRP A 175 -5.44 4.49 11.43
C TRP A 175 -4.02 4.42 11.99
N ALA A 176 -3.13 5.36 11.64
CA ALA A 176 -1.76 5.41 12.15
C ALA A 176 -1.72 5.58 13.68
N LYS A 177 -2.57 6.44 14.25
CA LYS A 177 -2.67 6.63 15.71
C LYS A 177 -3.26 5.43 16.44
N LYS A 178 -4.11 4.63 15.79
CA LYS A 178 -4.74 3.43 16.38
C LYS A 178 -3.84 2.18 16.35
N TRP A 179 -3.07 1.99 15.28
CA TRP A 179 -2.40 0.70 15.01
C TRP A 179 -0.88 0.73 14.99
N LEU A 180 -0.26 1.88 14.70
CA LEU A 180 1.19 1.99 14.63
C LEU A 180 1.74 2.58 15.92
N LEU A 181 2.93 2.13 16.31
CA LEU A 181 3.70 2.63 17.45
C LEU A 181 5.10 3.04 16.97
N ASP A 182 5.79 3.82 17.80
CA ASP A 182 7.20 4.20 17.66
C ASP A 182 7.60 4.65 16.23
N ASP A 183 8.74 4.20 15.73
CA ASP A 183 9.34 4.64 14.45
C ASP A 183 8.41 4.46 13.24
N ALA A 184 7.52 3.46 13.25
CA ALA A 184 6.56 3.26 12.17
C ALA A 184 5.40 4.25 12.22
N GLN A 185 4.95 4.64 13.42
CA GLN A 185 3.99 5.72 13.57
C GLN A 185 4.62 7.03 13.05
N GLU A 186 5.87 7.35 13.42
CA GLU A 186 6.56 8.52 12.89
C GLU A 186 6.69 8.48 11.35
N SER A 187 7.09 7.34 10.77
CA SER A 187 7.20 7.15 9.32
C SER A 187 5.87 7.33 8.58
N ALA A 188 4.78 6.81 9.16
CA ALA A 188 3.44 7.03 8.65
C ALA A 188 3.03 8.50 8.73
N LEU A 189 3.27 9.17 9.87
CA LEU A 189 2.94 10.60 10.04
C LEU A 189 3.67 11.50 9.03
N VAL A 190 4.94 11.20 8.67
CA VAL A 190 5.64 11.90 7.57
C VAL A 190 4.93 11.72 6.23
N SER A 191 4.46 10.51 5.94
CA SER A 191 3.77 10.18 4.68
C SER A 191 2.39 10.84 4.61
N ILE A 192 1.65 10.86 5.73
CA ILE A 192 0.36 11.51 5.89
C ILE A 192 0.50 13.04 5.75
N ALA A 193 1.48 13.66 6.42
CA ALA A 193 1.74 15.09 6.30
C ALA A 193 2.05 15.50 4.85
N ARG A 194 2.83 14.69 4.11
CA ARG A 194 3.07 14.91 2.67
C ARG A 194 1.81 14.81 1.82
N GLY A 195 0.91 13.88 2.15
CA GLY A 195 -0.39 13.75 1.48
C GLY A 195 -1.27 14.97 1.75
N MET A 196 -1.45 15.28 3.03
CA MET A 196 -2.25 16.39 3.54
C MET A 196 -1.77 17.75 3.01
N SER A 197 -0.45 17.98 2.87
CA SER A 197 0.10 19.25 2.38
C SER A 197 -0.32 19.64 0.94
N ARG A 198 -0.98 18.74 0.20
CA ARG A 198 -1.57 19.02 -1.11
C ARG A 198 -2.90 19.78 -1.02
N THR A 199 -3.60 19.68 0.11
CA THR A 199 -4.95 20.23 0.33
C THR A 199 -5.02 21.14 1.56
N ASP A 200 -4.28 20.81 2.61
CA ASP A 200 -4.18 21.57 3.86
C ASP A 200 -2.72 21.56 4.37
N ILE A 201 -2.06 22.72 4.24
CA ILE A 201 -0.66 22.89 4.66
C ILE A 201 -0.57 23.08 6.18
N ASP A 202 -1.56 23.71 6.82
CA ASP A 202 -1.51 24.03 8.24
C ASP A 202 -1.68 22.76 9.09
N SER A 203 -2.63 21.89 8.73
CA SER A 203 -2.77 20.57 9.37
C SER A 203 -1.57 19.66 9.10
N ALA A 204 -0.96 19.74 7.92
CA ALA A 204 0.28 19.01 7.62
C ALA A 204 1.46 19.49 8.49
N LEU A 205 1.58 20.79 8.74
CA LEU A 205 2.58 21.35 9.65
C LEU A 205 2.34 20.91 11.11
N ALA A 206 1.08 20.91 11.56
CA ALA A 206 0.73 20.43 12.90
C ALA A 206 1.12 18.96 13.12
N ILE A 207 0.94 18.08 12.12
CA ILE A 207 1.44 16.70 12.16
C ILE A 207 2.98 16.67 12.27
N ILE A 208 3.68 17.50 11.50
CA ILE A 208 5.15 17.60 11.53
C ILE A 208 5.68 18.12 12.87
N GLU A 209 4.89 18.86 13.64
CA GLU A 209 5.23 19.29 15.01
C GLU A 209 5.04 18.15 16.04
N ASP A 210 4.00 17.32 15.90
CA ASP A 210 3.70 16.16 16.77
C ASP A 210 4.73 15.01 16.63
N ILE A 211 5.44 14.90 15.49
CA ILE A 211 6.51 13.90 15.29
C ILE A 211 7.68 14.15 16.26
N LYS A 212 7.80 13.27 17.27
CA LYS A 212 8.76 13.32 18.39
C LYS A 212 10.17 12.84 18.01
N SER A 213 10.59 13.12 16.78
CA SER A 213 11.81 12.57 16.19
C SER A 213 13.00 12.63 17.17
N PRO A 214 13.69 11.50 17.43
CA PRO A 214 14.91 11.47 18.23
C PRO A 214 16.01 12.41 17.73
N LEU A 215 15.95 12.83 16.45
CA LEU A 215 16.86 13.82 15.89
C LEU A 215 16.57 15.26 16.36
N ARG A 216 15.32 15.57 16.71
CA ARG A 216 14.96 16.82 17.42
C ARG A 216 15.40 16.75 18.89
N SER A 217 15.15 15.64 19.58
CA SER A 217 15.55 15.50 20.99
C SER A 217 17.07 15.49 21.20
N ARG A 218 17.84 14.86 20.29
CA ARG A 218 19.31 14.83 20.36
C ARG A 218 19.98 16.16 19.99
N ARG A 219 19.40 16.98 19.11
CA ARG A 219 19.97 18.32 18.79
C ARG A 219 19.94 19.30 19.98
N GLY A 220 19.03 19.10 20.93
CA GLY A 220 18.98 19.89 22.18
C GLY A 220 19.99 19.47 23.26
N ARG A 221 20.73 18.36 23.08
CA ARG A 221 21.68 17.82 24.08
C ARG A 221 23.05 17.50 23.50
N PHE A 222 23.65 18.45 22.79
CA PHE A 222 25.09 18.62 22.93
C PHE A 222 25.31 19.33 24.27
N PRO A 223 25.83 18.66 25.32
CA PRO A 223 26.40 19.42 26.43
C PRO A 223 27.45 20.33 25.80
N ALA A 224 27.40 21.63 26.08
CA ALA A 224 28.43 22.56 25.64
C ALA A 224 29.75 22.03 26.21
N ARG A 225 30.51 21.33 25.37
CA ARG A 225 31.76 20.66 25.76
C ARG A 225 32.74 21.79 25.98
N ARG A 226 32.70 22.32 27.21
CA ARG A 226 33.44 23.48 27.67
C ARG A 226 34.85 23.27 27.19
N LEU A 227 35.26 24.07 26.21
CA LEU A 227 36.63 24.10 25.70
C LEU A 227 37.46 24.70 26.84
N ALA A 228 37.71 23.87 27.86
CA ALA A 228 38.70 24.11 28.87
C ALA A 228 40.02 24.16 28.10
N ALA A 229 40.45 25.39 27.81
CA ALA A 229 41.71 25.65 27.18
C ALA A 229 42.78 24.98 28.04
N THR A 230 43.33 23.88 27.55
CA THR A 230 44.55 23.30 28.09
C THR A 230 45.66 24.27 27.75
N SER A 231 45.85 25.25 28.63
CA SER A 231 46.99 26.15 28.65
C SER A 231 48.25 25.31 28.81
N SER A 232 48.84 24.91 27.69
CA SER A 232 50.05 24.11 27.65
C SER A 232 51.17 24.93 28.30
N PRO A 233 51.83 24.44 29.37
CA PRO A 233 52.92 25.18 30.00
C PRO A 233 54.10 25.27 29.02
N ARG A 234 54.50 26.50 28.74
CA ARG A 234 55.69 26.82 27.94
C ARG A 234 56.92 26.23 28.64
N ARG A 235 57.62 25.31 27.99
CA ARG A 235 58.98 24.92 28.41
C ARG A 235 59.91 26.08 28.05
N GLU A 236 60.36 26.82 29.06
CA GLU A 236 61.57 27.64 28.93
C GLU A 236 62.78 26.68 28.78
N PRO A 237 63.69 26.90 27.83
CA PRO A 237 64.99 26.25 27.84
C PRO A 237 65.91 26.97 28.84
N PHE A 238 66.68 26.20 29.61
CA PHE A 238 68.12 26.37 29.91
C PHE A 238 68.51 25.42 31.05
#